data_AF-A0A2V7NDG4-F1
#
_entry.id   AF-A0A2V7NDG4-F1
#
_cell.length_a   1.000
_cell.length_b   1.000
_cell.length_c   1.000
_cell.angle_alpha   90.00
_cell.angle_beta   90.00
_cell.angle_gamma   90.00
#
_symmetry.space_group_name_H-M   'P 1'
#
loop_
_entity.id
_entity.type
_entity.pdbx_description
1 polymer ?
#
loop_
_entity_poly.entity_id
_entity_poly.type
_entity_poly.pdbx_seq_one_letter_code
_entity_poly.pdbx_strand_id
1 'polypeptide(L)'
;MKGNGFTLIELLIVMALIGLLATIAIPRLANTKERAQVAALKSDLRNLVTVQENYLAENAKYATDPGPTYHVSPGNRMPTITLTRDGWTASITSPNTTQQCAVFVGSTPLAPATREGAPACEKPSSSATPLP
;
A
#
# COMPACT_ATOMS: atom_id res chain seq x y z
N MET A 1 29.73 -47.47 18.57
CA MET A 1 28.58 -46.56 18.32
C MET A 1 28.28 -46.66 16.83
N LYS A 2 27.22 -47.36 16.43
CA LYS A 2 26.89 -47.60 15.01
C LYS A 2 26.18 -46.35 14.49
N GLY A 3 26.84 -45.60 13.61
CA GLY A 3 26.22 -44.47 12.93
C GLY A 3 25.31 -45.00 11.82
N ASN A 4 24.00 -44.84 11.98
CA ASN A 4 23.06 -45.06 10.89
C ASN A 4 23.23 -43.90 9.90
N GLY A 5 24.02 -44.12 8.86
CA GLY A 5 24.24 -43.15 7.80
C GLY A 5 22.98 -43.04 6.92
N PHE A 6 22.54 -41.80 6.68
CA PHE A 6 21.53 -41.50 5.67
C PHE A 6 22.00 -41.98 4.29
N THR A 7 21.10 -42.60 3.51
CA THR A 7 21.42 -42.97 2.14
C THR A 7 21.48 -41.72 1.27
N LEU A 8 22.41 -41.68 0.31
CA LEU A 8 22.49 -40.58 -0.66
C LEU A 8 21.19 -40.46 -1.45
N ILE A 9 20.53 -41.59 -1.75
CA ILE A 9 19.27 -41.60 -2.48
C ILE A 9 18.11 -40.98 -1.68
N GLU A 10 18.06 -41.17 -0.35
CA GLU A 10 17.06 -40.49 0.49
C GLU A 10 17.21 -38.98 0.46
N LEU A 11 18.43 -38.47 0.52
CA LEU A 11 18.65 -37.02 0.43
C LEU A 11 18.29 -36.47 -0.95
N LEU A 12 18.53 -37.23 -2.02
CA LEU A 12 18.19 -36.82 -3.38
C LEU A 12 16.68 -36.71 -3.60
N ILE A 13 15.88 -37.69 -3.15
CA ILE A 13 14.41 -37.61 -3.28
C ILE A 13 13.82 -36.47 -2.44
N VAL A 14 14.40 -36.21 -1.26
CA VAL A 14 13.94 -35.12 -0.38
C VAL A 14 14.19 -33.76 -1.03
N MET A 15 15.37 -33.53 -1.60
CA MET A 15 15.64 -32.27 -2.31
C MET A 15 14.77 -32.12 -3.56
N ALA A 16 14.50 -33.20 -4.29
CA ALA A 16 13.59 -33.17 -5.43
C ALA A 16 12.16 -32.76 -5.02
N LEU A 17 11.65 -33.30 -3.91
CA LEU A 17 10.31 -32.95 -3.39
C LEU A 17 10.25 -31.52 -2.83
N ILE A 18 11.26 -31.07 -2.09
CA ILE A 18 11.33 -29.68 -1.58
C ILE A 18 11.39 -28.70 -2.76
N GLY A 19 12.16 -29.03 -3.81
CA GLY A 19 12.23 -28.25 -5.04
C GLY A 19 10.86 -28.07 -5.70
N LEU A 20 10.08 -29.16 -5.83
CA LEU A 20 8.73 -29.10 -6.39
C LEU A 20 7.81 -28.20 -5.56
N LEU A 21 7.80 -28.34 -4.23
CA LEU A 21 6.96 -27.52 -3.35
C LEU A 21 7.35 -26.04 -3.37
N ALA A 22 8.65 -25.73 -3.41
CA ALA A 22 9.15 -24.36 -3.42
C ALA A 22 8.68 -23.57 -4.65
N THR A 23 8.64 -24.20 -5.82
CA THR A 23 8.19 -23.53 -7.07
C THR A 23 6.75 -23.01 -7.00
N ILE A 24 5.86 -23.71 -6.29
CA ILE A 24 4.45 -23.31 -6.12
C ILE A 24 4.31 -22.26 -5.02
N ALA A 25 5.13 -22.34 -3.96
CA ALA A 25 5.03 -21.47 -2.79
C ALA A 25 5.53 -20.04 -3.04
N ILE A 26 6.66 -19.87 -3.73
CA ILE A 26 7.32 -18.57 -3.96
C ILE A 26 6.40 -17.54 -4.67
N PRO A 27 5.75 -17.85 -5.82
CA PRO A 27 4.92 -16.86 -6.52
C PRO A 27 3.67 -16.46 -5.73
N ARG A 28 3.13 -17.37 -4.91
CA ARG A 28 1.98 -17.07 -4.05
C ARG A 28 2.34 -16.05 -2.97
N LEU A 29 3.51 -16.21 -2.34
CA LEU A 29 3.97 -15.32 -1.28
C LEU A 29 4.23 -13.89 -1.78
N ALA A 30 4.77 -13.73 -2.99
CA ALA A 30 5.01 -12.41 -3.59
C ALA A 30 3.70 -11.63 -3.79
N ASN A 31 2.67 -12.28 -4.34
CA ASN A 31 1.36 -11.67 -4.57
C ASN A 31 0.64 -11.30 -3.27
N THR A 32 0.73 -12.13 -2.22
CA THR A 32 0.11 -11.82 -0.92
C THR A 32 0.79 -10.63 -0.24
N LYS A 33 2.11 -10.49 -0.39
CA LYS A 33 2.86 -9.34 0.14
C LYS A 33 2.42 -8.04 -0.54
N GLU A 34 2.32 -8.01 -1.87
CA GLU A 34 1.86 -6.82 -2.59
C GLU A 34 0.44 -6.42 -2.17
N ARG A 35 -0.49 -7.39 -2.09
CA ARG A 35 -1.87 -7.12 -1.63
C ARG A 35 -1.93 -6.58 -0.21
N ALA A 36 -1.10 -7.11 0.70
CA ALA A 36 -1.00 -6.61 2.07
C ALA A 36 -0.47 -5.16 2.11
N GLN A 37 0.52 -4.83 1.29
CA GLN A 37 1.04 -3.46 1.17
C GLN A 37 -0.03 -2.50 0.63
N VAL A 38 -0.77 -2.89 -0.41
CA VAL A 38 -1.86 -2.07 -0.95
C VAL A 38 -2.98 -1.89 0.08
N ALA A 39 -3.32 -2.93 0.85
CA ALA A 39 -4.29 -2.82 1.92
C ALA A 39 -3.83 -1.86 3.02
N ALA A 40 -2.54 -1.90 3.40
CA ALA A 40 -1.95 -0.97 4.35
C ALA A 40 -2.02 0.48 3.85
N LEU A 41 -1.64 0.75 2.60
CA LEU A 41 -1.74 2.10 2.01
C LEU A 41 -3.18 2.63 2.03
N LYS A 42 -4.18 1.79 1.71
CA LYS A 42 -5.60 2.17 1.79
C LYS A 42 -6.03 2.46 3.22
N SER A 43 -5.56 1.66 4.18
CA SER A 43 -5.85 1.85 5.60
C SER A 43 -5.27 3.17 6.12
N ASP A 44 -4.02 3.47 5.77
CA ASP A 44 -3.35 4.72 6.12
C ASP A 44 -4.13 5.92 5.59
N LEU A 45 -4.54 5.90 4.31
CA LEU A 45 -5.37 6.96 3.74
C LEU A 45 -6.75 7.10 4.39
N ARG A 46 -7.39 6.00 4.81
CA ARG A 46 -8.66 6.09 5.56
C ARG A 46 -8.45 6.74 6.92
N ASN A 47 -7.36 6.39 7.61
CA ASN A 47 -7.01 7.02 8.87
C ASN A 47 -6.72 8.52 8.66
N LEU A 48 -6.04 8.86 7.56
CA LEU A 48 -5.78 10.25 7.20
C LEU A 48 -7.07 11.05 7.01
N VAL A 49 -8.09 10.47 6.37
CA VAL A 49 -9.40 11.12 6.25
C VAL A 49 -9.97 11.43 7.63
N THR A 50 -9.99 10.46 8.54
CA THR A 50 -10.46 10.69 9.92
C THR A 50 -9.68 11.80 10.63
N VAL A 51 -8.35 11.82 10.48
CA VAL A 51 -7.50 12.87 11.09
C VAL A 51 -7.83 14.26 10.52
N GLN A 52 -8.04 14.35 9.20
CA GLN A 52 -8.40 15.60 8.53
C GLN A 52 -9.79 16.09 8.94
N GLU A 53 -10.77 15.20 9.07
CA GLU A 53 -12.11 15.56 9.54
C GLU A 53 -12.11 16.02 11.01
N ASN A 54 -11.32 15.38 11.88
CA ASN A 54 -11.13 15.84 13.24
C ASN A 54 -10.48 17.23 13.28
N TYR A 55 -9.44 17.44 12.48
CA TYR A 55 -8.76 18.75 12.40
C TYR A 55 -9.70 19.84 11.87
N LEU A 56 -10.54 19.53 10.88
CA LEU A 56 -11.59 20.41 10.37
C LEU A 56 -12.58 20.79 11.48
N ALA A 57 -13.04 19.83 12.29
CA ALA A 57 -13.96 20.08 13.39
C ALA A 57 -13.39 21.05 14.45
N GLU A 58 -12.08 21.00 14.68
CA GLU A 58 -11.40 21.85 15.66
C GLU A 58 -10.99 23.22 15.09
N ASN A 59 -10.58 23.28 13.82
CA ASN A 59 -9.91 24.45 13.23
C ASN A 59 -10.68 25.10 12.07
N ALA A 60 -11.85 24.56 11.70
CA ALA A 60 -12.67 24.98 10.57
C ALA A 60 -11.93 25.03 9.21
N LYS A 61 -10.82 24.30 9.09
CA LYS A 61 -10.02 24.17 7.87
C LYS A 61 -9.32 22.81 7.83
N TYR A 62 -8.97 22.34 6.65
CA TYR A 62 -8.10 21.16 6.47
C TYR A 62 -6.62 21.49 6.67
N ALA A 63 -5.82 20.50 7.06
CA ALA A 63 -4.38 20.65 7.28
C ALA A 63 -3.58 20.25 6.03
N THR A 64 -2.46 20.95 5.77
CA THR A 64 -1.50 20.61 4.71
C THR A 64 -0.53 19.49 5.11
N ASP A 65 -0.52 19.11 6.38
CA ASP A 65 0.32 18.07 6.96
C ASP A 65 -0.53 17.20 7.90
N PRO A 66 -0.31 15.88 7.96
CA PRO A 66 -1.12 14.99 8.79
C PRO A 66 -0.88 15.14 10.31
N GLY A 67 0.13 15.90 10.73
CA GLY A 67 0.45 16.17 12.13
C GLY A 67 1.33 15.10 12.80
N PRO A 68 1.82 15.38 14.02
CA PRO A 68 2.84 14.57 14.69
C PRO A 68 2.34 13.22 15.21
N THR A 69 1.02 13.05 15.37
CA THR A 69 0.38 11.84 15.89
C THR A 69 -0.04 10.88 14.78
N TYR A 70 0.03 11.31 13.52
CA TYR A 70 -0.25 10.44 12.39
C TYR A 70 0.96 9.57 12.07
N HIS A 71 0.73 8.26 12.06
CA HIS A 71 1.74 7.27 11.74
C HIS A 71 1.28 6.41 10.57
N VAL A 72 2.15 6.26 9.58
CA VAL A 72 1.94 5.37 8.45
C VAL A 72 2.35 3.94 8.81
N SER A 73 1.75 2.98 8.13
CA SER A 73 2.12 1.58 8.25
C SER A 73 3.61 1.37 7.87
N PRO A 74 4.31 0.40 8.51
CA PRO A 74 5.74 0.18 8.28
C PRO A 74 6.09 -0.02 6.81
N GLY A 75 7.10 0.74 6.35
CA GLY A 75 7.57 0.69 4.97
C GLY A 75 6.89 1.71 4.05
N ASN A 76 5.74 2.27 4.41
CA ASN A 76 5.08 3.30 3.60
C ASN A 76 5.78 4.67 3.76
N ARG A 77 5.65 5.51 2.73
CA ARG A 77 6.08 6.93 2.80
C ARG A 77 4.96 7.77 3.40
N MET A 78 5.31 8.93 3.96
CA MET A 78 4.32 9.90 4.41
C MET A 78 3.43 10.35 3.23
N PRO A 79 2.12 10.53 3.44
CA PRO A 79 1.23 10.99 2.40
C PRO A 79 1.54 12.44 2.05
N THR A 80 1.47 12.78 0.76
CA THR A 80 1.52 14.16 0.30
C THR A 80 0.11 14.69 0.22
N ILE A 81 -0.19 15.76 0.96
CA ILE A 81 -1.50 16.40 1.03
C ILE A 81 -1.48 17.68 0.20
N THR A 82 -2.51 17.91 -0.61
CA THR A 82 -2.68 19.14 -1.39
C THR A 82 -4.10 19.67 -1.17
N LEU A 83 -4.21 20.88 -0.63
CA LEU A 83 -5.49 21.55 -0.43
C LEU A 83 -6.09 21.97 -1.77
N THR A 84 -7.41 21.89 -1.85
CA THR A 84 -8.21 22.32 -3.01
C THR A 84 -9.17 23.43 -2.57
N ARG A 85 -10.03 23.90 -3.47
CA ARG A 85 -10.96 25.01 -3.17
C ARG A 85 -11.98 24.63 -2.09
N ASP A 86 -12.40 23.37 -2.08
CA ASP A 86 -13.50 22.84 -1.27
C ASP A 86 -13.13 21.58 -0.49
N GLY A 87 -11.84 21.23 -0.43
CA GLY A 87 -11.38 20.05 0.26
C GLY A 87 -9.87 19.83 0.12
N TRP A 88 -9.49 18.58 -0.13
CA TRP A 88 -8.09 18.19 -0.22
C TRP A 88 -7.93 16.87 -0.97
N THR A 89 -6.73 16.66 -1.47
CA THR A 89 -6.30 15.39 -2.05
C THR A 89 -5.09 14.89 -1.29
N ALA A 90 -4.93 13.57 -1.20
CA ALA A 90 -3.71 12.98 -0.71
C ALA A 90 -3.29 11.79 -1.55
N SER A 91 -1.98 11.61 -1.70
CA SER A 91 -1.41 10.42 -2.29
C SER A 91 -0.35 9.81 -1.37
N ILE A 92 -0.27 8.48 -1.37
CA ILE A 92 0.69 7.71 -0.59
C ILE A 92 1.36 6.67 -1.47
N THR A 93 2.66 6.46 -1.25
CA THR A 93 3.48 5.50 -1.97
C THR A 93 4.24 4.61 -0.99
N SER A 94 4.70 3.45 -1.48
CA SER A 94 5.57 2.57 -0.71
C SER A 94 6.62 1.97 -1.65
N PRO A 95 7.90 1.88 -1.23
CA PRO A 95 8.97 1.24 -2.00
C PRO A 95 8.74 -0.27 -2.17
N ASN A 96 7.83 -0.87 -1.41
CA ASN A 96 7.53 -2.30 -1.44
C ASN A 96 6.44 -2.67 -2.46
N THR A 97 5.87 -1.69 -3.17
CA THR A 97 4.86 -1.92 -4.21
C THR A 97 5.08 -0.97 -5.38
N THR A 98 4.60 -1.37 -6.55
CA THR A 98 4.57 -0.50 -7.75
C THR A 98 3.28 0.29 -7.84
N GLN A 99 2.37 0.15 -6.88
CA GLN A 99 1.08 0.84 -6.86
C GLN A 99 1.15 2.11 -6.01
N GLN A 100 0.52 3.18 -6.51
CA GLN A 100 0.26 4.40 -5.76
C GLN A 100 -1.22 4.42 -5.36
N CYS A 101 -1.48 4.89 -4.15
CA CYS A 101 -2.84 5.08 -3.67
C CYS A 101 -3.13 6.57 -3.52
N ALA A 102 -4.36 6.96 -3.83
CA ALA A 102 -4.85 8.32 -3.64
C ALA A 102 -6.22 8.32 -2.98
N VAL A 103 -6.57 9.44 -2.36
CA VAL A 103 -7.91 9.77 -1.87
C VAL A 103 -8.15 11.26 -2.09
N PHE A 104 -9.41 11.65 -2.23
CA PHE A 104 -9.81 13.05 -2.25
C PHE A 104 -11.09 13.26 -1.43
N VAL A 105 -11.23 14.48 -0.92
CA VAL A 105 -12.41 15.04 -0.30
C VAL A 105 -12.70 16.37 -1.00
N GLY A 106 -13.96 16.67 -1.29
CA GLY A 106 -14.37 17.78 -2.15
C GLY A 106 -14.51 17.40 -3.64
N SER A 107 -14.56 18.41 -4.51
CA SER A 107 -14.91 18.24 -5.93
C SER A 107 -13.73 17.97 -6.87
N THR A 108 -12.49 17.98 -6.38
CA THR A 108 -11.30 17.76 -7.21
C THR A 108 -10.78 16.32 -7.03
N PRO A 109 -11.13 15.39 -7.93
CA PRO A 109 -10.66 14.01 -7.83
C PRO A 109 -9.15 13.92 -8.12
N LEU A 110 -8.49 12.95 -7.46
CA LEU A 110 -7.10 12.60 -7.72
C LEU A 110 -7.02 11.13 -8.14
N ALA A 111 -6.57 10.89 -9.37
CA ALA A 111 -6.40 9.52 -9.88
C ALA A 111 -5.47 8.71 -8.96
N PRO A 112 -5.79 7.43 -8.66
CA PRO A 112 -6.90 6.64 -9.21
C PRO A 112 -8.23 6.74 -8.44
N ALA A 113 -8.35 7.61 -7.43
CA ALA A 113 -9.58 7.76 -6.66
C ALA A 113 -10.68 8.47 -7.48
N THR A 114 -11.81 7.78 -7.63
CA THR A 114 -12.99 8.27 -8.37
C THR A 114 -14.20 8.53 -7.46
N ARG A 115 -14.12 8.09 -6.20
CA ARG A 115 -15.16 8.32 -5.20
C ARG A 115 -14.56 9.05 -4.01
N GLU A 116 -15.25 10.09 -3.59
CA GLU A 116 -14.88 10.91 -2.45
C GLU A 116 -14.74 10.07 -1.18
N GLY A 117 -13.70 10.34 -0.38
CA GLY A 117 -13.42 9.63 0.88
C GLY A 117 -13.05 8.15 0.71
N ALA A 118 -13.00 7.62 -0.52
CA ALA A 118 -12.71 6.22 -0.80
C ALA A 118 -11.33 6.06 -1.46
N PRO A 119 -10.32 5.56 -0.72
CA PRO A 119 -9.00 5.37 -1.29
C PRO A 119 -9.01 4.34 -2.42
N ALA A 120 -8.36 4.68 -3.52
CA ALA A 120 -8.11 3.79 -4.64
C ALA A 120 -6.62 3.66 -4.87
N CYS A 121 -6.21 2.54 -5.47
CA CYS A 121 -4.81 2.27 -5.77
C CYS A 121 -4.69 1.67 -7.17
N GLU A 122 -3.68 2.12 -7.89
CA GLU A 122 -3.35 1.65 -9.23
C GLU A 122 -1.85 1.79 -9.43
N LYS A 123 -1.29 1.05 -10.38
CA LYS A 123 0.08 1.34 -10.83
C LYS A 123 0.08 2.75 -11.46
N PRO A 124 1.09 3.60 -11.21
CA PRO A 124 1.17 4.91 -11.84
C PRO A 124 1.34 4.68 -13.35
N SER A 125 0.24 4.78 -14.08
CA SER A 125 0.22 4.80 -15.53
C SER A 125 0.71 6.19 -15.98
N SER A 126 1.51 6.23 -17.05
CA SER A 126 2.03 7.47 -17.64
C SER A 126 0.96 8.38 -18.26
N SER A 127 -0.33 8.20 -17.94
CA SER A 127 -1.47 8.83 -18.61
C SER A 127 -2.00 10.07 -17.88
N ALA A 128 -1.21 10.68 -16.99
CA ALA A 128 -1.43 12.06 -16.58
C ALA A 128 -0.91 13.02 -17.65
N THR A 129 -1.44 12.92 -18.88
CA THR A 129 -1.39 14.04 -19.83
C THR A 129 -2.56 14.94 -19.44
N PRO A 130 -2.33 16.22 -19.09
CA PRO A 130 -3.42 17.17 -18.88
C PRO A 130 -4.23 17.24 -20.17
N LEU A 131 -5.54 17.05 -20.08
CA LEU A 131 -6.43 17.44 -21.18
C LEU A 131 -6.28 18.97 -21.39
N PRO A 132 -6.19 19.43 -22.65
CA PRO A 132 -6.01 20.85 -22.98
C PRO A 132 -7.18 21.73 -22.56
#